data_AF-A0A257CSC3-F1
#
_entry.id   AF-A0A257CSC3-F1
#
_cell.length_a   1.000
_cell.length_b   1.000
_cell.length_c   1.000
_cell.angle_alpha   90.00
_cell.angle_beta   90.00
_cell.angle_gamma   90.00
#
_symmetry.space_group_name_H-M   'P 1'
#
loop_
_entity.id
_entity.type
_entity.pdbx_description
1 polymer ?
#
loop_
_entity_poly.entity_id
_entity_poly.type
_entity_poly.pdbx_seq_one_letter_code
_entity_poly.pdbx_strand_id
1 'polypeptide(L)'
;MSGLGNSATHESASAPDNCPPQYIRYLERPNGVVPICKFSGAVVIKVRDDLWSRTWWAFDGDSVTAFSWEAKQQLGQWDPRFDEDYARWLATQPVSECSGC
;
A
#
# COMPACT_ATOMS: atom_id res chain seq x y z
N MET A 1 -22.98 14.72 20.73
CA MET A 1 -21.66 14.08 20.65
C MET A 1 -21.74 12.97 19.61
N SER A 2 -21.60 13.28 18.32
CA SER A 2 -21.28 12.24 17.33
C SER A 2 -19.79 11.98 17.50
N GLY A 3 -19.42 10.86 18.11
CA GLY A 3 -18.01 10.47 18.21
C GLY A 3 -17.37 10.39 16.82
N LEU A 4 -16.03 10.37 16.79
CA LEU A 4 -15.27 10.16 15.55
C LEU A 4 -15.85 8.98 14.77
N GLY A 5 -16.08 9.19 13.48
CA GLY A 5 -16.84 8.27 12.63
C GLY A 5 -15.99 7.09 12.17
N ASN A 6 -16.64 5.95 11.93
CA ASN A 6 -16.05 4.89 11.14
C ASN A 6 -16.45 5.11 9.68
N SER A 7 -15.50 4.99 8.75
CA SER A 7 -15.77 5.15 7.33
C SER A 7 -15.01 4.13 6.49
N ALA A 8 -15.56 3.84 5.31
CA ALA A 8 -14.94 3.01 4.29
C ALA A 8 -15.06 3.73 2.95
N THR A 9 -13.95 3.87 2.24
CA THR A 9 -13.92 4.46 0.89
C THR A 9 -13.29 3.48 -0.10
N HIS A 10 -13.72 3.57 -1.35
CA HIS A 10 -13.11 2.86 -2.47
C HIS A 10 -12.45 3.87 -3.39
N GLU A 11 -11.23 3.55 -3.82
CA GLU A 11 -10.40 4.41 -4.66
C GLU A 11 -9.70 3.56 -5.73
N SER A 12 -9.34 4.16 -6.87
CA SER A 12 -8.51 3.48 -7.86
C SER A 12 -7.06 3.36 -7.37
N ALA A 13 -6.43 2.20 -7.60
CA ALA A 13 -5.02 2.00 -7.31
C ALA A 13 -4.17 2.56 -8.46
N SER A 14 -3.88 3.86 -8.42
CA SER A 14 -3.07 4.56 -9.41
C SER A 14 -1.61 4.66 -8.95
N ALA A 15 -0.67 4.25 -9.79
CA ALA A 15 0.75 4.53 -9.54
C ALA A 15 1.09 5.98 -10.00
N PRO A 16 1.95 6.71 -9.28
CA PRO A 16 2.61 6.30 -8.04
C PRO A 16 1.78 6.57 -6.76
N ASP A 17 0.79 7.45 -6.80
CA ASP A 17 0.22 8.08 -5.58
C ASP A 17 -0.62 7.15 -4.69
N ASN A 18 -1.36 6.20 -5.27
CA ASN A 18 -2.22 5.26 -4.55
C ASN A 18 -1.82 3.80 -4.79
N CYS A 19 -0.53 3.57 -5.03
CA CYS A 19 0.04 2.24 -5.17
C CYS A 19 1.22 2.07 -4.20
N PRO A 20 1.31 0.97 -3.44
CA PRO A 20 2.49 0.73 -2.63
C PRO A 20 3.72 0.55 -3.53
N PRO A 21 4.87 1.15 -3.17
CA PRO A 21 6.03 1.19 -4.03
C PRO A 21 6.56 -0.20 -4.41
N GLN A 22 6.42 -1.17 -3.50
CA GLN A 22 6.80 -2.58 -3.74
C GLN A 22 5.95 -3.29 -4.80
N TYR A 23 4.82 -2.71 -5.21
CA TYR A 23 3.92 -3.26 -6.23
C TYR A 23 3.81 -2.38 -7.48
N ILE A 24 4.63 -1.33 -7.59
CA ILE A 24 4.75 -0.55 -8.81
C ILE A 24 5.56 -1.36 -9.82
N ARG A 25 5.04 -1.47 -11.04
CA ARG A 25 5.77 -2.02 -12.19
C ARG A 25 6.01 -0.92 -13.20
N TYR A 26 7.12 -1.04 -13.91
CA TYR A 26 7.50 -0.10 -14.95
C TYR A 26 7.32 -0.76 -16.31
N LEU A 27 6.40 -0.23 -17.11
CA LEU A 27 6.16 -0.71 -18.47
C LEU A 27 6.90 0.19 -19.45
N GLU A 28 7.76 -0.42 -20.26
CA GLU A 28 8.33 0.25 -21.42
C GLU A 28 7.25 0.48 -22.47
N ARG A 29 7.10 1.73 -22.90
CA ARG A 29 6.28 2.14 -24.03
C ARG A 29 7.14 2.89 -25.03
N PRO A 30 6.70 3.04 -26.29
CA PRO A 30 7.43 3.81 -27.30
C PRO A 30 7.81 5.24 -26.86
N ASN A 31 7.03 5.82 -25.94
CA ASN A 31 7.22 7.18 -25.42
C ASN A 31 7.92 7.22 -24.05
N GLY A 32 8.53 6.11 -23.62
CA GLY A 32 9.22 6.00 -22.34
C GLY A 32 8.58 5.02 -21.36
N VAL A 33 9.09 5.04 -20.13
CA VAL A 33 8.69 4.09 -19.07
C VAL A 33 7.54 4.66 -18.27
N VAL A 34 6.44 3.91 -18.18
CA VAL A 34 5.23 4.32 -17.44
C VAL A 34 5.07 3.46 -16.18
N PRO A 35 4.96 4.06 -14.98
CA PRO A 35 4.65 3.32 -13.77
C PRO A 35 3.19 2.89 -13.79
N ILE A 36 2.94 1.63 -13.46
CA ILE A 36 1.61 1.06 -13.29
C ILE A 36 1.53 0.34 -11.94
N CYS A 37 0.34 0.30 -11.36
CA CYS A 37 0.11 -0.49 -10.15
C CYS A 37 -0.22 -1.94 -10.53
N LYS A 38 0.26 -2.90 -9.74
CA LYS A 38 -0.21 -4.29 -9.82
C LYS A 38 -1.72 -4.40 -9.55
N PHE A 39 -2.23 -3.56 -8.65
CA PHE A 39 -3.61 -3.58 -8.20
C PHE A 39 -4.49 -2.63 -9.02
N SER A 40 -5.78 -2.93 -9.08
CA SER A 40 -6.78 -2.14 -9.80
C SER A 40 -7.49 -1.12 -8.91
N GLY A 41 -7.72 -1.48 -7.64
CA GLY A 41 -8.38 -0.61 -6.67
C GLY A 41 -7.83 -0.78 -5.27
N ALA A 42 -8.20 0.15 -4.40
CA ALA A 42 -7.91 0.14 -2.99
C ALA A 42 -9.18 0.44 -2.19
N VAL A 43 -9.35 -0.23 -1.07
CA VAL A 43 -10.38 0.05 -0.07
C VAL A 43 -9.68 0.61 1.17
N VAL A 44 -10.06 1.81 1.58
CA VAL A 44 -9.51 2.48 2.76
C VAL A 44 -10.55 2.39 3.87
N ILE A 45 -10.17 1.84 5.01
CA ILE A 45 -10.98 1.79 6.21
C ILE A 45 -10.39 2.76 7.22
N LYS A 46 -11.25 3.63 7.76
CA LYS A 46 -10.92 4.51 8.88
C LYS A 46 -11.79 4.17 10.08
N VAL A 47 -11.17 4.10 11.24
CA VAL A 47 -11.83 3.88 12.53
C VAL A 47 -11.53 5.08 13.39
N ARG A 48 -12.57 5.78 13.85
CA ARG A 48 -12.43 7.07 14.55
C ARG A 48 -11.62 8.09 13.72
N ASP A 49 -11.94 8.18 12.42
CA ASP A 49 -11.27 9.06 11.45
C ASP A 49 -9.77 8.80 11.17
N ASP A 50 -9.13 7.88 11.91
CA ASP A 50 -7.75 7.44 11.68
C ASP A 50 -7.69 6.27 10.70
N LEU A 51 -6.63 6.23 9.88
CA LEU A 51 -6.40 5.10 8.97
C LEU A 51 -6.24 3.82 9.78
N TRP A 52 -7.13 2.87 9.54
CA TRP A 52 -7.10 1.56 10.19
C TRP A 52 -6.46 0.51 9.28
N SER A 53 -6.95 0.42 8.05
CA SER A 53 -6.40 -0.50 7.06
C SER A 53 -6.61 0.03 5.66
N ARG A 54 -5.71 -0.34 4.75
CA ARG A 54 -5.86 -0.13 3.32
C ARG A 54 -5.65 -1.45 2.60
N THR A 55 -6.66 -1.91 1.87
CA THR A 55 -6.60 -3.16 1.12
C THR A 55 -6.56 -2.86 -0.37
N TRP A 56 -5.49 -3.25 -1.04
CA TRP A 56 -5.41 -3.22 -2.50
C TRP A 56 -5.90 -4.54 -3.09
N TRP A 57 -6.59 -4.47 -4.22
CA TRP A 57 -7.16 -5.64 -4.89
C TRP A 57 -6.96 -5.56 -6.41
N ALA A 58 -6.85 -6.72 -7.03
CA ALA A 58 -6.74 -6.90 -8.48
C ALA A 58 -7.83 -7.86 -8.99
N PHE A 59 -8.14 -7.76 -10.28
CA PHE A 59 -9.17 -8.61 -10.91
C PHE A 59 -8.79 -10.09 -11.01
N ASP A 60 -7.51 -10.43 -10.85
CA ASP A 60 -7.02 -11.81 -10.79
C ASP A 60 -7.32 -12.50 -9.44
N GLY A 61 -7.94 -11.77 -8.50
CA GLY A 61 -8.25 -12.26 -7.15
C GLY A 61 -7.14 -11.99 -6.14
N ASP A 62 -6.01 -11.41 -6.54
CA ASP A 62 -4.97 -11.02 -5.60
C ASP A 62 -5.40 -9.79 -4.78
N SER A 63 -5.08 -9.83 -3.49
CA SER A 63 -5.27 -8.69 -2.61
C SER A 63 -4.19 -8.66 -1.53
N VAL A 64 -3.95 -7.47 -1.02
CA VAL A 64 -3.02 -7.26 0.09
C VAL A 64 -3.52 -6.13 0.97
N THR A 65 -3.37 -6.29 2.28
CA THR A 65 -3.82 -5.31 3.26
C THR A 65 -2.66 -4.75 4.06
N ALA A 66 -2.51 -3.42 4.03
CA ALA A 66 -1.72 -2.71 5.02
C ALA A 66 -2.61 -2.39 6.22
N PHE A 67 -2.10 -2.70 7.41
CA PHE A 67 -2.74 -2.34 8.68
C PHE A 67 -1.93 -1.24 9.37
N SER A 68 -2.61 -0.30 10.02
CA SER A 68 -1.95 0.64 10.93
C SER A 68 -1.36 -0.07 12.14
N TRP A 69 -0.49 0.62 12.87
CA TRP A 69 0.09 0.09 14.10
C TRP A 69 -1.00 -0.24 15.13
N GLU A 70 -1.96 0.65 15.31
CA GLU A 70 -3.10 0.50 16.20
C GLU A 70 -3.97 -0.70 15.80
N ALA A 71 -4.16 -0.90 14.50
CA ALA A 71 -4.90 -2.04 13.98
C ALA A 71 -4.20 -3.36 14.30
N LYS A 72 -2.88 -3.44 14.11
CA LYS A 72 -2.09 -4.65 14.43
C LYS A 72 -2.16 -4.99 15.93
N GLN A 73 -2.05 -3.97 16.79
CA GLN A 73 -2.15 -4.15 18.25
C GLN A 73 -3.51 -4.69 18.69
N GLN A 74 -4.60 -4.23 18.05
CA GLN A 74 -5.95 -4.66 18.40
C GLN A 74 -6.34 -6.01 17.78
N LEU A 75 -5.87 -6.31 16.57
CA LEU A 75 -6.16 -7.57 15.88
C LEU A 75 -5.38 -8.75 16.48
N GLY A 76 -4.14 -8.54 16.93
CA GLY A 76 -3.26 -9.58 17.48
C GLY A 76 -2.72 -10.59 16.46
N GLN A 77 -3.46 -10.83 15.37
CA GLN A 77 -3.05 -11.60 14.20
C GLN A 77 -3.51 -10.87 12.93
N TRP A 78 -2.65 -10.75 11.94
CA TRP A 78 -2.95 -10.16 10.63
C TRP A 78 -2.13 -10.86 9.54
N ASP A 79 -2.46 -10.62 8.28
CA ASP A 79 -1.65 -11.07 7.15
C ASP A 79 -0.37 -10.21 7.05
N PRO A 80 0.84 -10.77 7.28
CA PRO A 80 2.08 -10.01 7.28
C PRO A 80 2.59 -9.69 5.86
N ARG A 81 1.95 -10.22 4.81
CA ARG A 81 2.44 -10.13 3.42
C ARG A 81 2.81 -8.72 2.99
N PHE A 82 2.01 -7.71 3.35
CA PHE A 82 2.30 -6.31 3.01
C PHE A 82 3.65 -5.86 3.58
N ASP A 83 3.88 -6.13 4.87
CA ASP A 83 5.06 -5.72 5.60
C ASP A 83 6.30 -6.45 5.09
N GLU A 84 6.17 -7.75 4.81
CA GLU A 84 7.23 -8.59 4.26
C GLU A 84 7.63 -8.20 2.83
N ASP A 85 6.63 -7.92 1.97
CA ASP A 85 6.87 -7.44 0.61
C ASP A 85 7.56 -6.06 0.64
N TYR A 86 7.11 -5.17 1.55
CA TYR A 86 7.73 -3.85 1.72
C TYR A 86 9.17 -3.96 2.22
N ALA A 87 9.45 -4.81 3.20
CA ALA A 87 10.79 -5.06 3.71
C ALA A 87 11.72 -5.64 2.62
N ARG A 88 11.22 -6.58 1.81
CA ARG A 88 11.98 -7.10 0.65
C ARG A 88 12.28 -6.02 -0.38
N TRP A 89 11.30 -5.18 -0.72
CA TRP A 89 11.50 -4.08 -1.64
C TRP A 89 12.51 -3.05 -1.10
N LEU A 90 12.42 -2.70 0.18
CA LEU A 90 13.39 -1.82 0.85
C LEU A 90 14.82 -2.38 0.75
N ALA A 91 15.00 -3.69 0.95
CA ALA A 91 16.30 -4.34 0.83
C ALA A 91 16.89 -4.32 -0.60
N THR A 92 16.06 -4.12 -1.62
CA THR A 92 16.51 -3.95 -3.02
C THR A 92 16.81 -2.51 -3.38
N GLN A 93 16.46 -1.53 -2.53
CA GLN A 93 16.79 -0.15 -2.81
C GLN A 93 18.31 0.04 -2.76
N PRO A 94 18.89 0.83 -3.67
CA PRO A 94 20.28 1.20 -3.54
C PRO A 94 20.45 1.83 -2.17
N VAL A 95 21.41 1.32 -1.39
CA VAL A 95 21.90 2.08 -0.24
C VAL A 95 22.32 3.43 -0.81
N SER A 96 21.73 4.51 -0.32
CA SER A 96 22.24 5.83 -0.65
C SER A 96 23.67 5.83 -0.14
N GLU A 97 24.64 5.61 -1.02
CA GLU A 97 26.04 5.90 -0.70
C GLU A 97 26.02 7.33 -0.19
N CYS A 98 26.53 7.52 1.03
CA CYS A 98 26.70 8.85 1.59
C CYS A 98 27.45 9.69 0.55
N SER A 99 26.73 10.58 -0.15
CA SER A 99 27.29 11.63 -1.00
C SER A 99 27.95 12.68 -0.10
N GLY A 100 28.95 12.27 0.69
CA GLY A 100 29.59 13.10 1.71
C GLY A 100 30.44 12.37 2.76
N CYS A 101 30.84 11.11 2.55
CA CYS A 101 31.96 10.50 3.29
C CYS A 101 33.27 10.64 2.52
#